data_AF-A0A814X5N1-F1
#
_entry.id   AF-A0A814X5N1-F1
#
_cell.length_a   1.000
_cell.length_b   1.000
_cell.length_c   1.000
_cell.angle_alpha   90.00
_cell.angle_beta   90.00
_cell.angle_gamma   90.00
#
_symmetry.space_group_name_H-M   'P 1'
#
loop_
_entity.id
_entity.type
_entity.pdbx_description
1 polymer ?
#
loop_
_entity_poly.entity_id
_entity_poly.type
_entity_poly.pdbx_seq_one_letter_code
_entity_poly.pdbx_strand_id
1 'polypeptide(L)'
;MSRILLGFGTDPSTTSAPLCKLRIYTVFASGTISAWCIAFAAADRYFCSCQSVYQRNLSSLKVSYRVVAATTAASLLIYAEMLYCYDANQITGPFLCNGKEGPCRYFNSLVYTLFFIILPLMVMVVFGILTLNNVRKLNRLVAPASSTTRGSTALARTVPSKKRDKQLTKMLLVQVLVSTILTVPYSIQYLYSTFSAGIYKSPLQVATENLCFALILDLFWWGFGTSFYIYTPALYLYNRAYI
;
A
#
# COMPACT_ATOMS: atom_id res chain seq x y z
N MET A 1 -1.14 5.52 -16.66
CA MET A 1 -0.71 5.59 -18.08
C MET A 1 -1.89 5.58 -19.08
N SER A 2 -3.10 5.97 -18.65
CA SER A 2 -4.32 5.90 -19.50
C SER A 2 -4.85 7.29 -19.91
N ARG A 3 -4.25 8.37 -19.41
CA ARG A 3 -4.70 9.75 -19.65
C ARG A 3 -4.24 10.32 -20.99
N ILE A 4 -3.13 9.82 -21.54
CA ILE A 4 -2.68 10.20 -22.88
C ILE A 4 -3.71 9.72 -23.93
N LEU A 5 -4.40 8.59 -23.69
CA LEU A 5 -5.38 8.02 -24.62
C LEU A 5 -6.77 8.67 -24.53
N LEU A 6 -7.13 9.27 -23.39
CA LEU A 6 -8.38 10.02 -23.21
C LEU A 6 -8.43 11.28 -24.08
N GLY A 7 -7.29 11.92 -24.35
CA GLY A 7 -7.20 13.08 -25.23
C GLY A 7 -7.41 12.77 -26.72
N PHE A 8 -7.31 11.50 -27.12
CA PHE A 8 -7.47 11.06 -28.52
C PHE A 8 -8.80 10.35 -28.78
N GLY A 9 -9.69 10.22 -27.80
CA GLY A 9 -11.01 9.58 -27.98
C GLY A 9 -10.96 8.08 -28.27
N THR A 10 -9.81 7.42 -28.04
CA THR A 10 -9.57 6.01 -28.40
C THR A 10 -9.35 5.11 -27.19
N ASP A 11 -9.87 5.45 -26.00
CA ASP A 11 -9.84 4.52 -24.86
C ASP A 11 -11.07 3.58 -24.93
N PRO A 12 -10.93 2.29 -25.32
CA PRO A 12 -12.07 1.37 -25.42
C PRO A 12 -12.76 1.13 -24.06
N SER A 13 -12.11 1.50 -22.95
CA SER A 13 -12.71 1.49 -21.61
C SER A 13 -13.84 2.51 -21.45
N THR A 14 -13.90 3.54 -22.29
CA THR A 14 -14.99 4.53 -22.24
C THR A 14 -16.22 4.05 -22.99
N THR A 15 -16.05 3.19 -24.00
CA THR A 15 -17.15 2.72 -24.87
C THR A 15 -17.73 1.40 -24.39
N SER A 16 -16.94 0.56 -23.71
CA SER A 16 -17.36 -0.77 -23.28
C SER A 16 -17.47 -0.90 -21.75
N ALA A 17 -18.71 -1.12 -21.28
CA ALA A 17 -19.02 -1.38 -19.88
C ALA A 17 -18.19 -2.52 -19.24
N PRO A 18 -17.98 -3.69 -19.88
CA PRO A 18 -17.20 -4.76 -19.25
C PRO A 18 -15.72 -4.40 -19.07
N LEU A 19 -15.09 -3.67 -20.00
CA LEU A 19 -13.69 -3.25 -19.84
C LEU A 19 -13.55 -2.18 -18.74
N CYS A 20 -14.49 -1.24 -18.66
CA CYS A 20 -14.54 -0.26 -17.56
C CYS A 20 -14.57 -0.97 -16.20
N LYS A 21 -15.51 -1.91 -16.02
CA LYS A 21 -15.69 -2.68 -14.79
C LYS A 21 -14.45 -3.48 -14.43
N LEU A 22 -13.90 -4.25 -15.38
CA LEU A 22 -12.71 -5.07 -15.15
C LEU A 22 -11.50 -4.23 -14.80
N ARG A 23 -11.29 -3.10 -15.51
CA ARG A 23 -10.18 -2.20 -15.23
C ARG A 23 -10.24 -1.64 -13.82
N ILE A 24 -11.39 -1.12 -13.40
CA ILE A 24 -11.58 -0.58 -12.06
C ILE A 24 -11.38 -1.68 -11.02
N TYR A 25 -12.04 -2.83 -11.20
CA TYR A 25 -11.89 -3.99 -10.33
C TYR A 25 -10.41 -4.39 -10.13
N THR A 26 -9.68 -4.57 -11.24
CA THR A 26 -8.26 -4.95 -11.19
C THR A 26 -7.41 -3.90 -10.48
N VAL A 27 -7.64 -2.61 -10.75
CA VAL A 27 -6.89 -1.52 -10.11
C VAL A 27 -7.06 -1.53 -8.59
N PHE A 28 -8.31 -1.61 -8.11
CA PHE A 28 -8.59 -1.53 -6.68
C PHE A 28 -8.17 -2.81 -5.96
N ALA A 29 -8.46 -3.98 -6.52
CA ALA A 29 -8.03 -5.25 -5.95
C ALA A 29 -6.51 -5.37 -5.89
N SER A 30 -5.80 -5.07 -7.00
CA SER A 30 -4.33 -5.16 -7.03
C SER A 30 -3.67 -4.13 -6.12
N GLY A 31 -4.21 -2.91 -6.07
CA GLY A 31 -3.78 -1.88 -5.12
C GLY A 31 -3.86 -2.39 -3.69
N THR A 32 -5.04 -2.90 -3.28
CA THR A 32 -5.26 -3.38 -1.91
C THR A 32 -4.40 -4.56 -1.54
N ILE A 33 -4.21 -5.52 -2.45
CA ILE A 33 -3.26 -6.60 -2.24
C ILE A 33 -1.85 -6.04 -1.98
N SER A 34 -1.40 -5.09 -2.80
CA SER A 34 -0.08 -4.47 -2.62
C SER A 34 0.05 -3.76 -1.28
N ALA A 35 -0.95 -2.97 -0.86
CA ALA A 35 -0.92 -2.24 0.42
C ALA A 35 -0.84 -3.20 1.62
N TRP A 36 -1.65 -4.25 1.61
CA TRP A 36 -1.62 -5.26 2.67
C TRP A 36 -0.33 -6.09 2.65
N CYS A 37 0.23 -6.40 1.49
CA CYS A 37 1.54 -7.05 1.41
C CYS A 37 2.64 -6.21 2.06
N ILE A 38 2.64 -4.88 1.86
CA ILE A 38 3.58 -3.98 2.56
C ILE A 38 3.32 -4.01 4.07
N ALA A 39 2.06 -3.97 4.49
CA ALA A 39 1.67 -4.02 5.89
C ALA A 39 2.13 -5.31 6.59
N PHE A 40 1.93 -6.46 5.95
CA PHE A 40 2.41 -7.73 6.47
C PHE A 40 3.93 -7.86 6.41
N ALA A 41 4.59 -7.26 5.43
CA ALA A 41 6.06 -7.17 5.44
C ALA A 41 6.57 -6.35 6.64
N ALA A 42 5.86 -5.29 7.04
CA ALA A 42 6.17 -4.53 8.27
C ALA A 42 6.02 -5.42 9.52
N ALA A 43 4.93 -6.16 9.61
CA ALA A 43 4.65 -7.08 10.72
C ALA A 43 5.67 -8.23 10.78
N ASP A 44 6.01 -8.81 9.63
CA ASP A 44 7.03 -9.86 9.49
C ASP A 44 8.39 -9.39 10.03
N ARG A 45 8.79 -8.16 9.68
CA ARG A 45 10.03 -7.55 10.19
C ARG A 45 9.99 -7.33 11.70
N TYR A 46 8.83 -6.97 12.25
CA TYR A 46 8.65 -6.91 13.70
C TYR A 46 8.87 -8.28 14.34
N PHE A 47 8.21 -9.33 13.86
CA PHE A 47 8.34 -10.69 14.39
C PHE A 47 9.78 -11.23 14.29
N CYS A 48 10.47 -10.94 13.19
CA CYS A 48 11.91 -11.22 13.03
C CYS A 48 12.78 -10.50 14.08
N SER A 49 12.41 -9.29 14.49
CA SER A 49 13.14 -8.49 15.47
C SER A 49 12.94 -8.96 16.92
N CYS A 50 11.91 -9.79 17.17
CA CYS A 50 11.59 -10.27 18.51
C CYS A 50 12.60 -11.31 19.02
N GLN A 51 12.87 -11.31 20.32
CA GLN A 51 13.79 -12.26 20.95
C GLN A 51 13.14 -13.64 21.17
N SER A 52 11.81 -13.68 21.32
CA SER A 52 11.05 -14.91 21.56
C SER A 52 11.05 -15.82 20.31
N VAL A 53 11.41 -17.09 20.49
CA VAL A 53 11.39 -18.12 19.43
C VAL A 53 9.97 -18.29 18.86
N TYR A 54 8.96 -18.26 19.71
CA TYR A 54 7.56 -18.39 19.31
C TYR A 54 7.13 -17.26 18.37
N GLN A 55 7.48 -16.01 18.70
CA GLN A 55 7.15 -14.86 17.87
C GLN A 55 7.91 -14.86 16.55
N ARG A 56 9.19 -15.28 16.54
CA ARG A 56 9.95 -15.42 15.28
C ARG A 56 9.37 -16.49 14.36
N ASN A 57 8.78 -17.55 14.89
CA ASN A 57 8.18 -18.61 14.07
C ASN A 57 6.93 -18.14 13.29
N LEU A 58 6.31 -17.03 13.72
CA LEU A 58 5.22 -16.38 12.97
C LEU A 58 5.70 -15.75 11.66
N SER A 59 7.01 -15.44 11.54
CA SER A 59 7.67 -14.97 10.32
C SER A 59 8.10 -16.11 9.38
N SER A 60 7.49 -17.29 9.52
CA SER A 60 7.81 -18.43 8.65
C SER A 60 7.19 -18.28 7.27
N LEU A 61 7.89 -18.73 6.23
CA LEU A 61 7.43 -18.70 4.84
C LEU A 61 6.03 -19.33 4.66
N LYS A 62 5.73 -20.41 5.40
CA LYS A 62 4.42 -21.08 5.37
C LYS A 62 3.30 -20.15 5.82
N VAL A 63 3.54 -19.33 6.85
CA VAL A 63 2.58 -18.33 7.32
C VAL A 63 2.46 -17.20 6.31
N SER A 64 3.58 -16.70 5.77
CA SER A 64 3.57 -15.65 4.74
C SER A 64 2.72 -16.04 3.52
N TYR A 65 2.88 -17.26 2.99
CA TYR A 65 2.06 -17.74 1.85
C TYR A 65 0.57 -17.81 2.20
N ARG A 66 0.20 -18.29 3.40
CA ARG A 66 -1.20 -18.36 3.83
C ARG A 66 -1.81 -16.97 3.98
N VAL A 67 -1.06 -16.02 4.56
CA VAL A 67 -1.51 -14.64 4.72
C VAL A 67 -1.71 -13.98 3.35
N VAL A 68 -0.74 -14.08 2.44
CA VAL A 68 -0.87 -13.52 1.08
C VAL A 68 -2.05 -14.12 0.33
N ALA A 69 -2.24 -15.45 0.40
CA ALA A 69 -3.38 -16.11 -0.25
C ALA A 69 -4.72 -15.65 0.35
N ALA A 70 -4.83 -15.58 1.68
CA ALA A 70 -6.04 -15.11 2.36
C ALA A 70 -6.36 -13.65 2.02
N THR A 71 -5.36 -12.77 2.03
CA THR A 71 -5.51 -11.36 1.67
C THR A 71 -5.90 -11.18 0.20
N THR A 72 -5.35 -11.99 -0.69
CA THR A 72 -5.70 -11.97 -2.11
C THR A 72 -7.16 -12.37 -2.29
N ALA A 73 -7.57 -13.49 -1.71
CA ALA A 73 -8.97 -13.94 -1.77
C ALA A 73 -9.93 -12.91 -1.16
N ALA A 74 -9.61 -12.37 0.02
CA ALA A 74 -10.42 -11.35 0.67
C ALA A 74 -10.53 -10.07 -0.18
N SER A 75 -9.44 -9.60 -0.77
CA SER A 75 -9.45 -8.41 -1.63
C SER A 75 -10.29 -8.63 -2.88
N LEU A 76 -10.16 -9.80 -3.53
CA LEU A 76 -10.96 -10.13 -4.72
C LEU A 76 -12.46 -10.19 -4.42
N LEU A 77 -12.85 -10.66 -3.23
CA LEU A 77 -14.25 -10.72 -2.79
C LEU A 77 -14.78 -9.35 -2.38
N ILE A 78 -14.00 -8.58 -1.61
CA ILE A 78 -14.37 -7.25 -1.10
C ILE A 78 -14.58 -6.22 -2.20
N TYR A 79 -14.00 -6.43 -3.39
CA TYR A 79 -14.18 -5.54 -4.54
C TYR A 79 -15.06 -6.13 -5.65
N ALA A 80 -15.64 -7.32 -5.45
CA ALA A 80 -16.48 -7.96 -6.47
C ALA A 80 -17.71 -7.10 -6.83
N GLU A 81 -18.23 -6.32 -5.88
CA GLU A 81 -19.29 -5.34 -6.06
C GLU A 81 -18.94 -4.24 -7.07
N MET A 82 -17.66 -3.95 -7.31
CA MET A 82 -17.25 -2.98 -8.35
C MET A 82 -17.69 -3.42 -9.74
N LEU A 83 -17.80 -4.74 -9.99
CA LEU A 83 -18.30 -5.28 -11.26
C LEU A 83 -19.78 -4.93 -11.50
N TYR A 84 -20.52 -4.63 -10.43
CA TYR A 84 -21.92 -4.19 -10.49
C TYR A 84 -22.08 -2.68 -10.38
N CYS A 85 -21.31 -2.05 -9.50
CA CYS A 85 -21.44 -0.64 -9.13
C CYS A 85 -20.83 0.35 -10.13
N TYR A 86 -19.98 -0.10 -11.05
CA TYR A 86 -19.41 0.76 -12.10
C TYR A 86 -20.11 0.56 -13.45
N ASP A 87 -20.21 1.64 -14.23
CA ASP A 87 -20.71 1.57 -15.60
C ASP A 87 -19.95 2.52 -16.54
N ALA A 88 -20.01 2.22 -17.84
CA ALA A 88 -19.51 3.10 -18.89
C ALA A 88 -20.58 4.13 -19.29
N ASN A 89 -20.15 5.25 -19.88
CA ASN A 89 -20.97 6.35 -20.38
C ASN A 89 -21.83 7.06 -19.33
N GLN A 90 -21.35 7.16 -18.08
CA GLN A 90 -22.01 7.98 -17.06
C GLN A 90 -21.71 9.46 -17.30
N ILE A 91 -22.74 10.28 -17.57
CA ILE A 91 -22.63 11.72 -17.89
C ILE A 91 -22.39 12.57 -16.63
N THR A 92 -22.72 12.06 -15.44
CA THR A 92 -22.65 12.80 -14.17
C THR A 92 -21.28 12.78 -13.47
N GLY A 93 -20.23 12.31 -14.15
CA GLY A 93 -18.88 12.24 -13.58
C GLY A 93 -17.82 12.94 -14.44
N PRO A 94 -16.66 13.29 -13.85
CA PRO A 94 -15.52 13.79 -14.61
C PRO A 94 -14.91 12.74 -15.56
N PHE A 95 -15.36 11.47 -15.49
CA PHE A 95 -14.90 10.36 -16.33
C PHE A 95 -16.08 9.57 -16.87
N LEU A 96 -15.93 9.09 -18.12
CA LEU A 96 -16.89 8.25 -18.82
C LEU A 96 -17.09 6.88 -18.14
N CYS A 97 -16.09 6.38 -17.40
CA CYS A 97 -16.18 5.17 -16.59
C CYS A 97 -16.24 5.58 -15.11
N ASN A 98 -17.43 5.56 -14.52
CA ASN A 98 -17.63 6.04 -13.15
C ASN A 98 -18.58 5.11 -12.35
N GLY A 99 -18.50 5.23 -11.03
CA GLY A 99 -19.42 4.55 -10.13
C GLY A 99 -20.83 5.13 -10.26
N LYS A 100 -21.84 4.26 -10.22
CA LYS A 100 -23.25 4.64 -10.12
C LYS A 100 -23.47 5.52 -8.89
N GLU A 101 -24.36 6.50 -9.01
CA GLU A 101 -24.73 7.38 -7.89
C GLU A 101 -25.44 6.62 -6.76
N GLY A 102 -25.49 7.23 -5.59
CA GLY A 102 -26.17 6.69 -4.42
C GLY A 102 -25.33 5.66 -3.64
N PRO A 103 -25.92 4.53 -3.19
CA PRO A 103 -25.33 3.66 -2.15
C PRO A 103 -24.01 3.01 -2.58
N CYS A 104 -23.86 2.67 -3.87
CA CYS A 104 -22.62 2.12 -4.42
C CYS A 104 -21.42 3.05 -4.20
N ARG A 105 -21.61 4.37 -4.41
CA ARG A 105 -20.54 5.36 -4.26
C ARG A 105 -20.09 5.51 -2.81
N TYR A 106 -21.04 5.59 -1.88
CA TYR A 106 -20.74 5.68 -0.45
C TYR A 106 -20.04 4.41 0.06
N PHE A 107 -20.58 3.24 -0.28
CA PHE A 107 -19.99 1.97 0.11
C PHE A 107 -18.56 1.84 -0.41
N ASN A 108 -18.34 2.10 -1.71
CA ASN A 108 -17.01 2.03 -2.30
C ASN A 108 -16.03 3.01 -1.65
N SER A 109 -16.45 4.26 -1.43
CA SER A 109 -15.59 5.27 -0.81
C SER A 109 -15.21 4.91 0.63
N LEU A 110 -16.12 4.32 1.40
CA LEU A 110 -15.87 3.88 2.75
C LEU A 110 -14.96 2.64 2.79
N VAL A 111 -15.29 1.61 2.00
CA VAL A 111 -14.49 0.38 1.90
C VAL A 111 -13.08 0.71 1.45
N TYR A 112 -12.93 1.52 0.40
CA TYR A 112 -11.63 1.97 -0.06
C TYR A 112 -10.87 2.73 1.03
N THR A 113 -11.45 3.78 1.62
CA THR A 113 -10.72 4.58 2.62
C THR A 113 -10.31 3.74 3.84
N LEU A 114 -11.19 2.85 4.31
CA LEU A 114 -10.92 2.03 5.49
C LEU A 114 -9.96 0.88 5.19
N PHE A 115 -10.28 0.02 4.22
CA PHE A 115 -9.55 -1.22 3.97
C PHE A 115 -8.29 -1.05 3.12
N PHE A 116 -8.26 -0.05 2.24
CA PHE A 116 -7.08 0.19 1.40
C PHE A 116 -6.09 1.16 2.04
N ILE A 117 -6.59 2.17 2.77
CA ILE A 117 -5.74 3.27 3.25
C ILE A 117 -5.53 3.17 4.76
N ILE A 118 -6.58 3.35 5.55
CA ILE A 118 -6.43 3.51 7.00
C ILE A 118 -5.90 2.23 7.65
N LEU A 119 -6.51 1.07 7.41
CA LEU A 119 -6.11 -0.17 8.09
C LEU A 119 -4.67 -0.61 7.76
N PRO A 120 -4.24 -0.67 6.48
CA PRO A 120 -2.85 -1.00 6.16
C PRO A 120 -1.87 0.01 6.75
N LEU A 121 -2.18 1.32 6.70
CA LEU A 121 -1.34 2.37 7.28
C LEU A 121 -1.18 2.19 8.80
N MET A 122 -2.28 1.93 9.52
CA MET A 122 -2.24 1.69 10.96
C MET A 122 -1.36 0.49 11.31
N VAL A 123 -1.51 -0.62 10.58
CA VAL A 123 -0.66 -1.80 10.73
C VAL A 123 0.82 -1.45 10.47
N MET A 124 1.12 -0.76 9.38
CA MET A 124 2.49 -0.36 9.04
C MET A 124 3.13 0.55 10.09
N VAL A 125 2.38 1.54 10.60
CA VAL A 125 2.87 2.46 11.63
C VAL A 125 3.11 1.73 12.95
N VAL A 126 2.15 0.93 13.41
CA VAL A 126 2.26 0.18 14.67
C VAL A 126 3.46 -0.76 14.62
N PHE A 127 3.54 -1.64 13.61
CA PHE A 127 4.64 -2.59 13.51
C PHE A 127 5.98 -1.91 13.16
N GLY A 128 5.96 -0.79 12.45
CA GLY A 128 7.14 0.02 12.18
C GLY A 128 7.75 0.59 13.48
N ILE A 129 6.92 1.19 14.34
CA ILE A 129 7.36 1.72 15.65
C ILE A 129 7.87 0.59 16.54
N LEU A 130 7.15 -0.53 16.62
CA LEU A 130 7.55 -1.68 17.43
C LEU A 130 8.90 -2.27 16.95
N THR A 131 9.10 -2.39 15.64
CA THR A 131 10.37 -2.84 15.06
C THR A 131 11.52 -1.90 15.44
N LEU A 132 11.32 -0.58 15.33
CA LEU A 132 12.32 0.41 15.71
C LEU A 132 12.70 0.30 17.19
N ASN A 133 11.72 0.10 18.07
CA ASN A 133 11.95 -0.06 19.51
C ASN A 133 12.76 -1.33 19.81
N ASN A 134 12.42 -2.46 19.19
CA ASN A 134 13.16 -3.71 19.35
C ASN A 134 14.61 -3.61 18.84
N VAL A 135 14.80 -3.00 17.67
CA VAL A 135 16.14 -2.79 17.10
C VAL A 135 16.99 -1.85 17.98
N ARG A 136 16.39 -0.78 18.51
CA ARG A 136 17.08 0.13 19.45
C ARG A 136 17.47 -0.59 20.75
N LYS A 137 16.57 -1.40 21.32
CA LYS A 137 16.83 -2.20 22.52
C LYS A 137 17.97 -3.19 22.29
N LEU A 138 17.96 -3.91 21.17
CA LEU A 138 19.03 -4.84 20.79
C LEU A 138 20.38 -4.14 20.59
N ASN A 139 20.40 -2.94 19.99
CA ASN A 139 21.65 -2.19 19.80
C ASN A 139 22.21 -1.68 21.14
N ARG A 140 21.37 -1.29 22.10
CA ARG A 140 21.81 -0.88 23.45
C ARG A 140 22.41 -2.04 24.25
N LEU A 141 21.92 -3.27 24.06
CA LEU A 141 22.47 -4.46 24.70
C LEU A 141 23.81 -4.92 24.10
N VAL A 142 24.15 -4.47 22.89
CA VAL A 142 25.33 -4.93 22.13
C VAL A 142 26.43 -3.87 22.03
N ALA A 143 26.13 -2.60 22.27
CA ALA A 143 27.12 -1.53 22.38
C ALA A 143 27.53 -1.31 23.85
N PRO A 144 28.83 -1.16 24.13
CA PRO A 144 29.84 -2.20 24.31
C PRO A 144 29.97 -2.63 25.78
N ALA A 145 29.92 -3.94 26.04
CA ALA A 145 30.79 -4.56 27.04
C ALA A 145 32.16 -4.78 26.39
N SER A 146 32.83 -3.68 26.00
CA SER A 146 34.22 -3.68 25.54
C SER A 146 35.13 -3.17 26.64
N SER A 147 34.99 -3.77 27.82
CA SER A 147 35.98 -3.74 28.88
C SER A 147 35.85 -5.05 29.62
N THR A 148 36.84 -5.92 29.37
CA THR A 148 37.17 -7.07 30.22
C THR A 148 36.27 -8.30 30.04
N THR A 149 36.69 -9.23 29.17
CA THR A 149 37.20 -10.56 29.57
C THR A 149 37.33 -11.44 28.33
N ARG A 150 38.56 -11.87 28.06
CA ARG A 150 38.89 -12.91 27.08
C ARG A 150 38.31 -14.24 27.55
N GLY A 151 37.54 -14.90 26.70
CA GLY A 151 37.17 -16.31 26.91
C GLY A 151 35.67 -16.55 26.84
N SER A 152 35.13 -16.69 25.63
CA SER A 152 34.01 -17.58 25.33
C SER A 152 33.84 -17.65 23.80
N THR A 153 34.24 -18.79 23.27
CA THR A 153 33.94 -19.29 21.93
C THR A 153 32.43 -19.30 21.65
N ALA A 154 32.07 -18.98 20.40
CA ALA A 154 30.74 -19.10 19.79
C ALA A 154 29.65 -18.08 20.23
N LEU A 155 29.56 -16.94 19.52
CA LEU A 155 28.28 -16.37 19.01
C LEU A 155 28.44 -15.10 18.14
N ALA A 156 29.65 -14.73 17.71
CA ALA A 156 29.91 -13.51 16.92
C ALA A 156 29.51 -13.59 15.43
N ARG A 157 28.54 -14.43 15.05
CA ARG A 157 28.12 -14.66 13.64
C ARG A 157 26.83 -13.92 13.26
N THR A 158 26.59 -12.70 13.76
CA THR A 158 25.37 -11.90 13.46
C THR A 158 25.64 -10.46 13.01
N VAL A 159 26.89 -10.06 12.81
CA VAL A 159 27.23 -8.66 12.44
C VAL A 159 26.81 -8.28 11.00
N PRO A 160 26.89 -9.16 9.97
CA PRO A 160 26.47 -8.79 8.61
C PRO A 160 24.94 -8.65 8.46
N SER A 161 24.15 -9.50 9.13
CA SER A 161 22.68 -9.47 9.00
C SER A 161 22.08 -8.20 9.61
N LYS A 162 22.59 -7.72 10.75
CA LYS A 162 22.04 -6.56 11.46
C LYS A 162 22.08 -5.26 10.65
N LYS A 163 23.14 -5.01 9.89
CA LYS A 163 23.25 -3.81 9.04
C LYS A 163 22.23 -3.85 7.89
N ARG A 164 22.03 -5.03 7.30
CA ARG A 164 21.08 -5.25 6.20
C ARG A 164 19.63 -5.21 6.68
N ASP A 165 19.32 -5.81 7.81
CA ASP A 165 17.97 -5.76 8.41
C ASP A 165 17.59 -4.32 8.74
N LYS A 166 18.53 -3.52 9.27
CA LYS A 166 18.35 -2.08 9.48
C LYS A 166 18.09 -1.31 8.17
N GLN A 167 18.79 -1.67 7.09
CA GLN A 167 18.59 -1.05 5.78
C GLN A 167 17.23 -1.40 5.20
N LEU A 168 16.79 -2.66 5.29
CA LEU A 168 15.47 -3.13 4.85
C LEU A 168 14.35 -2.48 5.66
N THR A 169 14.49 -2.36 6.99
CA THR A 169 13.52 -1.65 7.83
C THR A 169 13.46 -0.15 7.48
N LYS A 170 14.62 0.50 7.26
CA LYS A 170 14.66 1.91 6.84
C LYS A 170 13.98 2.10 5.48
N MET A 171 14.23 1.19 4.54
CA MET A 171 13.63 1.22 3.21
C MET A 171 12.11 1.09 3.28
N LEU A 172 11.61 0.13 4.07
CA LEU A 172 10.18 -0.06 4.29
C LEU A 172 9.53 1.16 4.95
N LEU A 173 10.18 1.78 5.93
CA LEU A 173 9.68 3.00 6.57
C LEU A 173 9.59 4.18 5.59
N VAL A 174 10.61 4.36 4.74
CA VAL A 174 10.58 5.38 3.68
C VAL A 174 9.44 5.09 2.70
N GLN A 175 9.25 3.82 2.31
CA GLN A 175 8.14 3.42 1.45
C GLN A 175 6.79 3.77 2.08
N VAL A 176 6.59 3.46 3.36
CA VAL A 176 5.36 3.80 4.10
C VAL A 176 5.12 5.31 4.08
N LEU A 177 6.14 6.12 4.37
CA LEU A 177 6.00 7.58 4.38
C LEU A 177 5.65 8.13 2.99
N VAL A 178 6.37 7.70 1.96
CA VAL A 178 6.12 8.12 0.57
C VAL A 178 4.73 7.69 0.12
N SER A 179 4.35 6.43 0.34
CA SER A 179 3.01 5.93 0.02
C SER A 179 1.91 6.67 0.79
N THR A 180 2.14 7.05 2.05
CA THR A 180 1.16 7.83 2.83
C THR A 180 0.94 9.22 2.20
N ILE A 181 2.03 9.93 1.92
CA ILE A 181 1.98 11.29 1.35
C ILE A 181 1.31 11.29 -0.03
N LEU A 182 1.50 10.24 -0.82
CA LEU A 182 0.94 10.14 -2.17
C LEU A 182 -0.51 9.60 -2.21
N THR A 183 -0.94 8.81 -1.21
CA THR A 183 -2.28 8.17 -1.24
C THR A 183 -3.32 8.90 -0.38
N VAL A 184 -2.93 9.52 0.73
CA VAL A 184 -3.87 10.22 1.64
C VAL A 184 -4.59 11.39 0.96
N PRO A 185 -3.92 12.28 0.17
CA PRO A 185 -4.62 13.36 -0.51
C PRO A 185 -5.72 12.87 -1.45
N TYR A 186 -5.48 11.73 -2.12
CA TYR A 186 -6.48 11.10 -2.97
C TYR A 186 -7.68 10.59 -2.18
N SER A 187 -7.46 9.95 -1.03
CA SER A 187 -8.55 9.51 -0.15
C SER A 187 -9.43 10.67 0.29
N ILE A 188 -8.82 11.77 0.73
CA ILE A 188 -9.52 12.96 1.20
C ILE A 188 -10.36 13.55 0.07
N GLN A 189 -9.76 13.72 -1.11
CA GLN A 189 -10.47 14.24 -2.27
C GLN A 189 -11.62 13.32 -2.71
N TYR A 190 -11.43 11.99 -2.66
CA TYR A 190 -12.46 11.03 -3.03
C TYR A 190 -13.65 11.05 -2.07
N LEU A 191 -13.39 11.13 -0.76
CA LEU A 191 -14.44 11.33 0.25
C LEU A 191 -15.13 12.68 0.08
N TYR A 192 -14.36 13.76 -0.10
CA TYR A 192 -14.90 15.10 -0.34
C TYR A 192 -15.85 15.11 -1.54
N SER A 193 -15.44 14.52 -2.66
CA SER A 193 -16.26 14.40 -3.86
C SER A 193 -17.55 13.61 -3.59
N THR A 194 -17.46 12.55 -2.79
CA THR A 194 -18.61 11.70 -2.44
C THR A 194 -19.62 12.43 -1.56
N PHE A 195 -19.18 13.11 -0.51
CA PHE A 195 -20.08 13.85 0.39
C PHE A 195 -20.61 15.15 -0.22
N SER A 196 -19.86 15.76 -1.14
CA SER A 196 -20.28 17.01 -1.80
C SER A 196 -21.06 16.78 -3.11
N ALA A 197 -21.38 15.53 -3.47
CA ALA A 197 -22.05 15.18 -4.72
C ALA A 197 -23.45 15.80 -4.87
N GLY A 198 -24.16 16.03 -3.75
CA GLY A 198 -25.50 16.64 -3.74
C GLY A 198 -25.51 18.16 -3.57
N ILE A 199 -24.35 18.80 -3.51
CA ILE A 199 -24.22 20.25 -3.26
C ILE A 199 -24.13 20.97 -4.60
N TYR A 200 -24.92 22.02 -4.79
CA TYR A 200 -24.81 22.89 -5.97
C TYR A 200 -23.46 23.63 -5.97
N LYS A 201 -22.74 23.56 -7.09
CA LYS A 201 -21.41 24.17 -7.25
C LYS A 201 -21.37 25.06 -8.48
N SER A 202 -20.64 26.17 -8.38
CA SER A 202 -20.43 27.05 -9.53
C SER A 202 -19.57 26.35 -10.61
N PRO A 203 -19.71 26.71 -11.90
CA PRO A 203 -18.89 26.10 -12.97
C PRO A 203 -17.39 26.26 -12.73
N LEU A 204 -16.96 27.41 -12.20
CA LEU A 204 -15.56 27.67 -11.85
C LEU A 204 -15.06 26.75 -10.72
N GLN A 205 -15.91 26.49 -9.72
CA GLN A 205 -15.60 25.58 -8.64
C GLN A 205 -15.47 24.14 -9.15
N VAL A 206 -16.38 23.67 -9.99
CA VAL A 206 -16.31 22.34 -10.60
C VAL A 206 -15.03 22.18 -11.44
N ALA A 207 -14.67 23.19 -12.23
CA ALA A 207 -13.44 23.17 -13.03
C ALA A 207 -12.19 23.07 -12.14
N THR A 208 -12.15 23.83 -11.04
CA THR A 208 -11.03 23.81 -10.08
C THR A 208 -10.94 22.46 -9.36
N GLU A 209 -12.06 21.91 -8.91
CA GLU A 209 -12.11 20.60 -8.25
C GLU A 209 -11.68 19.47 -9.19
N ASN A 210 -12.06 19.52 -10.47
CA ASN A 210 -11.65 18.55 -11.48
C ASN A 210 -10.13 18.62 -11.74
N LEU A 211 -9.55 19.82 -11.80
CA LEU A 211 -8.11 20.00 -11.94
C LEU A 211 -7.36 19.45 -10.72
N CYS A 212 -7.81 19.79 -9.51
CA CYS A 212 -7.24 19.27 -8.27
C CYS A 212 -7.34 17.73 -8.20
N PHE A 213 -8.51 17.17 -8.51
CA PHE A 213 -8.70 15.72 -8.58
C PHE A 213 -7.75 15.09 -9.60
N ALA A 214 -7.55 15.72 -10.76
CA ALA A 214 -6.65 15.22 -11.77
C ALA A 214 -5.21 15.15 -11.27
N LEU A 215 -4.69 16.22 -10.69
CA LEU A 215 -3.33 16.29 -10.15
C LEU A 215 -3.11 15.29 -9.01
N ILE A 216 -4.07 15.20 -8.09
CA ILE A 216 -4.01 14.28 -6.96
C ILE A 216 -4.05 12.82 -7.44
N LEU A 217 -4.89 12.51 -8.43
CA LEU A 217 -4.94 11.16 -9.01
C LEU A 217 -3.60 10.80 -9.68
N ASP A 218 -2.95 11.74 -10.37
CA ASP A 218 -1.66 11.46 -11.00
C ASP A 218 -0.56 11.19 -9.95
N LEU A 219 -0.53 11.96 -8.85
CA LEU A 219 0.33 11.70 -7.70
C LEU A 219 0.07 10.32 -7.08
N PHE A 220 -1.19 9.93 -6.96
CA PHE A 220 -1.58 8.62 -6.46
C PHE A 220 -1.01 7.48 -7.33
N TRP A 221 -1.12 7.61 -8.66
CA TRP A 221 -0.56 6.62 -9.59
C TRP A 221 0.97 6.52 -9.53
N TRP A 222 1.64 7.66 -9.31
CA TRP A 222 3.09 7.66 -9.09
C TRP A 222 3.48 6.86 -7.84
N GLY A 223 2.64 6.89 -6.80
CA GLY A 223 2.81 6.07 -5.60
C GLY A 223 3.00 4.59 -5.91
N PHE A 224 2.18 4.00 -6.78
CA PHE A 224 2.34 2.60 -7.19
C PHE A 224 3.61 2.34 -8.00
N GLY A 225 4.04 3.31 -8.82
CA GLY A 225 5.29 3.22 -9.57
C GLY A 225 6.52 3.17 -8.67
N THR A 226 6.51 3.89 -7.54
CA THR A 226 7.66 3.93 -6.61
C THR A 226 7.95 2.58 -5.93
N SER A 227 6.92 1.76 -5.69
CA SER A 227 7.07 0.44 -5.07
C SER A 227 8.03 -0.46 -5.86
N PHE A 228 8.00 -0.41 -7.20
CA PHE A 228 8.92 -1.18 -8.05
C PHE A 228 10.39 -0.82 -7.79
N TYR A 229 10.70 0.48 -7.74
CA TYR A 229 12.08 0.96 -7.54
C TYR A 229 12.60 0.68 -6.13
N ILE A 230 11.70 0.44 -5.18
CA ILE A 230 12.04 0.12 -3.81
C ILE A 230 12.30 -1.39 -3.66
N TYR A 231 11.51 -2.26 -4.30
CA TYR A 231 11.67 -3.72 -4.17
C TYR A 231 12.81 -4.31 -4.98
N THR A 232 13.13 -3.76 -6.16
CA THR A 232 14.21 -4.29 -7.01
C THR A 232 15.58 -4.28 -6.31
N PRO A 233 16.00 -3.19 -5.62
CA PRO A 233 17.21 -3.19 -4.81
C PRO A 233 17.17 -4.15 -3.63
N ALA A 234 16.01 -4.32 -2.97
CA ALA A 234 15.86 -5.25 -1.86
C ALA A 234 16.03 -6.71 -2.29
N LEU A 235 15.49 -7.09 -3.46
CA LEU A 235 15.66 -8.41 -4.05
C LEU A 235 17.11 -8.67 -4.46
N TYR A 236 17.77 -7.67 -5.05
CA TYR A 236 19.19 -7.74 -5.39
C TYR A 236 20.06 -8.00 -4.14
N LEU A 237 19.78 -7.29 -3.03
CA LEU A 237 20.47 -7.48 -1.75
C LEU A 237 20.17 -8.83 -1.09
N TYR A 238 19.00 -9.42 -1.35
CA TYR A 238 18.63 -10.76 -0.87
C TYR A 238 19.39 -11.85 -1.63
N ASN A 239 19.41 -11.79 -2.97
CA ASN A 239 20.06 -12.82 -3.80
C ASN A 239 21.58 -12.86 -3.62
N ARG A 240 22.23 -11.72 -3.37
CA ARG A 240 23.68 -11.64 -3.12
C ARG A 240 24.11 -12.24 -1.77
N ALA A 241 23.18 -12.74 -0.96
CA ALA A 241 23.45 -13.31 0.34
C ALA A 241 23.41 -14.84 0.39
N TYR A 242 22.89 -15.47 -0.67
CA TYR A 242 22.74 -16.90 -0.81
C TYR A 242 23.68 -17.49 -1.89
N ILE A 243 24.61 -16.67 -2.38
CA ILE A 243 25.76 -17.03 -3.23
C ILE A 243 27.00 -16.62 -2.44
#